data_AF-A0A258HWP9-F1
#
_entry.id   AF-A0A258HWP9-F1
#
_cell.length_a   1.000
_cell.length_b   1.000
_cell.length_c   1.000
_cell.angle_alpha   90.00
_cell.angle_beta   90.00
_cell.angle_gamma   90.00
#
_symmetry.space_group_name_H-M   'P 1'
#
loop_
_entity.id
_entity.type
_entity.pdbx_description
1 polymer ?
#
loop_
_entity_poly.entity_id
_entity_poly.type
_entity_poly.pdbx_seq_one_letter_code
_entity_poly.pdbx_strand_id
1 'polypeptide(L)'
;MGFEMRAAFVKREECKAAWESEAEFSEMARVLKSLAAELGQDTDAAIDELAHHGLGAALGVLAGQAGGDVEADYLRQRAQSRIAASGMQ
;
A
#
# COMPACT_ATOMS: atom_id res chain seq x y z
N MET A 1 -20.30 -20.74 -30.58
CA MET A 1 -18.98 -20.11 -30.40
C MET A 1 -19.16 -18.85 -29.54
N GLY A 2 -19.12 -18.98 -28.21
CA GLY A 2 -19.40 -17.86 -27.29
C GLY A 2 -18.60 -17.91 -25.97
N PHE A 3 -17.66 -18.84 -25.86
CA PHE A 3 -16.86 -19.05 -24.65
C PHE A 3 -15.53 -18.29 -24.66
N GLU A 4 -15.03 -17.90 -25.83
CA GLU A 4 -13.73 -17.23 -25.98
C GLU A 4 -13.76 -15.74 -25.59
N MET A 5 -14.90 -15.05 -25.77
CA MET A 5 -15.03 -13.63 -25.36
C MET A 5 -15.06 -13.46 -23.84
N ARG A 6 -15.65 -14.39 -23.09
CA ARG A 6 -15.68 -14.33 -21.61
C ARG A 6 -14.30 -14.53 -21.00
N ALA A 7 -13.50 -15.46 -21.53
CA ALA A 7 -12.15 -15.70 -21.04
C ALA A 7 -11.22 -14.49 -21.27
N ALA A 8 -11.36 -13.78 -22.39
CA ALA A 8 -10.59 -12.58 -22.69
C ALA A 8 -10.95 -11.39 -21.79
N PHE A 9 -12.23 -11.22 -21.43
CA PHE A 9 -12.67 -10.19 -20.47
C PHE A 9 -12.16 -10.49 -19.06
N VAL A 10 -12.32 -11.74 -18.58
CA VAL A 10 -11.81 -12.16 -17.27
C VAL A 10 -10.31 -11.92 -17.16
N LYS A 11 -9.53 -12.30 -18.16
CA LYS A 11 -8.07 -12.10 -18.16
C LYS A 11 -7.66 -10.62 -18.18
N ARG A 12 -8.47 -9.76 -18.81
CA ARG A 12 -8.25 -8.30 -18.84
C ARG A 12 -8.63 -7.65 -17.50
N GLU A 13 -9.68 -8.14 -16.85
CA GLU A 13 -10.08 -7.73 -15.51
C GLU A 13 -9.09 -8.21 -14.45
N GLU A 14 -8.55 -9.43 -14.56
CA GLU A 14 -7.49 -9.95 -13.70
C GLU A 14 -6.18 -9.17 -13.87
N CYS A 15 -5.78 -8.83 -15.11
CA CYS A 15 -4.64 -7.95 -15.34
C CYS A 15 -4.88 -6.55 -14.75
N LYS A 16 -6.09 -6.01 -14.88
CA LYS A 16 -6.44 -4.72 -14.30
C LYS A 16 -6.42 -4.77 -12.77
N ALA A 17 -6.97 -5.82 -12.16
CA ALA A 17 -6.96 -6.04 -10.72
C ALA A 17 -5.54 -6.25 -10.18
N ALA A 18 -4.67 -6.94 -10.93
CA ALA A 18 -3.26 -7.10 -10.58
C ALA A 18 -2.50 -5.76 -10.65
N TRP A 19 -2.79 -4.93 -11.66
CA TRP A 19 -2.21 -3.58 -11.77
C TRP A 19 -2.76 -2.61 -10.71
N GLU A 20 -4.04 -2.70 -10.39
CA GLU A 20 -4.65 -1.93 -9.29
C GLU A 20 -4.01 -2.35 -7.96
N SER A 21 -3.76 -3.65 -7.76
CA SER A 21 -3.06 -4.17 -6.58
C SER A 21 -1.58 -3.74 -6.51
N GLU A 22 -0.88 -3.66 -7.65
CA GLU A 22 0.51 -3.16 -7.70
C GLU A 22 0.60 -1.66 -7.43
N ALA A 23 -0.31 -0.86 -8.01
CA ALA A 23 -0.39 0.57 -7.76
C ALA A 23 -0.73 0.84 -6.28
N GLU A 24 -1.69 0.10 -5.72
CA GLU A 24 -2.03 0.17 -4.31
C GLU A 24 -0.85 -0.24 -3.41
N PHE A 25 -0.14 -1.31 -3.76
CA PHE A 25 1.06 -1.73 -3.02
C PHE A 25 2.15 -0.66 -3.06
N SER A 26 2.40 -0.06 -4.23
CA SER A 26 3.40 1.00 -4.39
C SER A 26 3.04 2.27 -3.61
N GLU A 27 1.74 2.63 -3.56
CA GLU A 27 1.23 3.71 -2.73
C GLU A 27 1.47 3.40 -1.24
N MET A 28 1.05 2.21 -0.79
CA MET A 28 1.18 1.79 0.60
C MET A 28 2.64 1.75 1.03
N ALA A 29 3.53 1.15 0.23
CA ALA A 29 4.96 1.07 0.50
C ALA A 29 5.61 2.46 0.56
N ARG A 30 5.20 3.40 -0.30
CA ARG A 30 5.71 4.76 -0.29
C ARG A 30 5.28 5.52 0.97
N VAL A 31 4.00 5.43 1.34
CA VAL A 31 3.49 6.06 2.57
C VAL A 31 4.16 5.46 3.80
N LEU A 32 4.30 4.14 3.84
CA LEU A 32 4.96 3.42 4.93
C LEU A 32 6.43 3.84 5.08
N LYS A 33 7.15 4.02 3.97
CA LYS A 33 8.52 4.53 3.96
C LYS A 33 8.64 5.94 4.51
N SER A 34 7.74 6.84 4.10
CA SER A 34 7.75 8.20 4.65
C SER A 34 7.43 8.21 6.15
N LEU A 35 6.49 7.39 6.60
CA LEU A 35 6.12 7.29 8.00
C LEU A 35 7.27 6.76 8.86
N ALA A 36 7.90 5.67 8.43
CA ALA A 36 9.04 5.09 9.12
C ALA A 36 10.23 6.07 9.18
N ALA A 37 10.47 6.84 8.11
CA ALA A 37 11.49 7.88 8.11
C ALA A 37 11.20 9.02 9.10
N GLU A 38 9.95 9.45 9.24
CA GLU A 38 9.55 10.46 10.24
C GLU A 38 9.71 9.96 11.68
N LEU A 39 9.44 8.68 11.91
CA LEU A 39 9.59 8.05 13.22
C LEU A 39 11.04 7.62 13.51
N GLY A 40 11.94 7.73 12.55
CA GLY A 40 13.33 7.27 12.65
C GLY A 40 13.45 5.76 12.83
N GLN A 41 12.48 4.99 12.31
CA GLN A 41 12.39 3.54 12.47
C GLN A 41 12.87 2.78 11.23
N ASP A 42 13.25 1.52 11.47
CA ASP A 42 13.67 0.62 10.40
C ASP A 42 12.48 0.27 9.51
N THR A 43 12.63 0.61 8.22
CA THR A 43 11.55 0.46 7.24
C THR A 43 11.57 -0.91 6.57
N ASP A 44 12.72 -1.58 6.54
CA ASP A 44 12.87 -2.85 5.83
C ASP A 44 11.99 -3.93 6.46
N ALA A 45 11.94 -4.02 7.79
CA ALA A 45 11.05 -4.95 8.50
C ALA A 45 9.56 -4.68 8.21
N ALA A 46 9.16 -3.41 8.11
CA ALA A 46 7.78 -3.05 7.84
C ALA A 46 7.37 -3.31 6.38
N ILE A 47 8.30 -3.16 5.43
CA ILE A 47 8.06 -3.44 4.01
C ILE A 47 8.02 -4.94 3.72
N ASP A 48 8.88 -5.73 4.37
CA ASP A 48 8.83 -7.18 4.28
C ASP A 48 7.45 -7.69 4.77
N GLU A 49 6.99 -7.13 5.89
CA GLU A 49 5.70 -7.51 6.46
C GLU A 49 4.50 -7.03 5.62
N LEU A 50 4.63 -5.88 4.94
CA LEU A 50 3.65 -5.42 3.96
C LEU A 50 3.53 -6.40 2.79
N ALA A 51 4.64 -6.99 2.33
CA ALA A 51 4.67 -7.94 1.23
C ALA A 51 4.09 -9.31 1.60
N HIS A 52 4.31 -9.77 2.83
CA HIS A 52 3.92 -11.13 3.25
C HIS A 52 2.56 -11.19 3.94
N HIS A 53 2.23 -10.19 4.75
CA HIS A 53 1.10 -10.20 5.67
C HIS A 53 0.15 -8.99 5.50
N GLY A 54 0.54 -8.03 4.68
CA GLY A 54 -0.26 -6.86 4.35
C GLY A 54 -0.12 -5.71 5.35
N LEU A 55 -0.90 -4.66 5.12
CA LEU A 55 -0.72 -3.37 5.79
C LEU A 55 -0.87 -3.43 7.33
N GLY A 56 -1.81 -4.22 7.85
CA GLY A 56 -2.03 -4.31 9.29
C GLY A 56 -0.82 -4.86 10.05
N ALA A 57 -0.14 -5.86 9.48
CA ALA A 57 1.05 -6.45 10.07
C ALA A 57 2.26 -5.48 9.96
N ALA A 58 2.41 -4.81 8.81
CA ALA A 58 3.40 -3.76 8.62
C ALA A 58 3.28 -2.61 9.63
N LEU A 59 2.05 -2.14 9.89
CA LEU A 59 1.79 -1.12 10.90
C LEU A 59 2.04 -1.61 12.32
N GLY A 60 1.76 -2.90 12.60
CA GLY A 60 2.08 -3.53 13.88
C GLY A 60 3.58 -3.52 14.19
N VAL A 61 4.42 -3.78 13.18
CA VAL A 61 5.89 -3.71 13.31
C VAL A 61 6.33 -2.28 13.64
N LEU A 62 5.84 -1.28 12.89
CA LEU A 62 6.19 0.12 13.15
C LEU A 62 5.67 0.63 14.49
N ALA A 63 4.47 0.22 14.91
CA ALA A 63 3.91 0.57 16.22
C ALA A 63 4.74 -0.03 17.36
N GLY A 64 5.20 -1.28 17.20
CA GLY A 64 6.09 -1.93 18.15
C GLY A 64 7.46 -1.23 18.27
N GLN A 65 7.96 -0.68 17.17
CA GLN A 65 9.22 0.06 17.12
C GLN A 65 9.11 1.49 17.68
N ALA A 66 8.06 2.22 17.32
CA ALA A 66 7.83 3.60 17.74
C ALA A 66 7.23 3.72 19.15
N GLY A 67 6.62 2.65 19.67
CA GLY A 67 5.99 2.63 20.99
C GLY A 67 4.70 3.45 21.08
N GLY A 68 3.94 3.55 19.97
CA GLY A 68 2.75 4.39 19.87
C GLY A 68 1.75 3.96 18.80
N ASP A 69 0.66 4.73 18.67
CA ASP A 69 -0.36 4.51 17.64
C ASP A 69 0.09 5.10 16.31
N VAL A 70 0.54 4.22 15.40
CA VAL A 70 1.10 4.57 14.09
C VAL A 70 0.03 4.49 12.99
N GLU A 71 -1.14 3.91 13.28
CA GLU A 71 -2.22 3.75 12.31
C GLU A 71 -2.86 5.09 11.95
N ALA A 72 -3.11 5.93 12.96
CA ALA A 72 -3.66 7.28 12.75
C ALA A 72 -2.73 8.16 11.90
N ASP A 73 -1.42 8.08 12.13
CA ASP A 73 -0.41 8.82 11.37
C ASP A 73 -0.29 8.31 9.93
N TYR A 74 -0.32 6.99 9.74
CA TYR A 74 -0.37 6.37 8.42
C TYR A 74 -1.58 6.85 7.60
N LEU A 75 -2.78 6.82 8.18
CA LEU A 75 -4.00 7.24 7.49
C LEU A 75 -3.96 8.72 7.10
N ARG A 76 -3.42 9.57 7.99
CA ARG A 76 -3.23 11.00 7.71
C ARG A 76 -2.25 11.20 6.54
N GLN A 77 -1.13 10.50 6.54
CA GLN A 77 -0.10 10.63 5.51
C GLN A 77 -0.57 10.08 4.16
N ARG A 78 -1.32 8.98 4.16
CA ARG A 78 -1.96 8.45 2.95
C ARG A 78 -2.96 9.44 2.35
N ALA A 79 -3.79 10.07 3.18
CA ALA A 79 -4.74 11.09 2.73
C ALA A 79 -4.02 12.29 2.10
N GLN A 80 -2.93 12.76 2.72
CA GLN A 80 -2.10 13.84 2.16
C GLN A 80 -1.43 13.45 0.84
N SER A 81 -0.89 12.23 0.74
CA SER A 81 -0.27 11.72 -0.48
C SER A 81 -1.26 11.67 -1.65
N ARG A 82 -2.53 11.31 -1.38
CA ARG A 82 -3.59 11.29 -2.40
C ARG A 82 -4.01 12.68 -2.84
N ILE A 83 -4.13 13.62 -1.90
CA ILE A 83 -4.40 15.03 -2.22
C ILE A 83 -3.29 15.61 -3.08
N ALA A 84 -2.02 15.35 -2.73
CA ALA A 84 -0.87 15.78 -3.52
C ALA A 84 -0.86 15.17 -4.93
N ALA A 85 -1.25 13.90 -5.07
CA ALA A 85 -1.36 13.23 -6.37
C ALA A 85 -2.52 13.79 -7.23
N SER A 86 -3.67 14.13 -6.61
CA SER A 86 -4.82 14.70 -7.31
C SER A 86 -4.66 16.19 -7.64
N GLY A 87 -3.80 16.92 -6.94
CA GLY A 87 -3.52 18.34 -7.20
C GLY A 87 -2.57 18.60 -8.39
N MET A 88 -2.01 17.57 -9.00
CA MET A 88 -1.13 17.64 -10.18
C MET A 88 -1.85 17.24 -11.50
N GLN A 89 -3.14 17.55 -11.63
CA GLN A 89 -3.91 17.40 -12.88
C GLN A 89 -4.35 18.74 -13.45
#